data_AF-C0C3K4-F1
#
_entry.id   AF-C0C3K4-F1
#
_cell.length_a   1.000
_cell.length_b   1.000
_cell.length_c   1.000
_cell.angle_alpha   90.00
_cell.angle_beta   90.00
_cell.angle_gamma   90.00
#
_symmetry.space_group_name_H-M   'P 1'
#
loop_
_entity.id
_entity.type
_entity.pdbx_description
1 polymer ?
#
loop_
_entity_poly.entity_id
_entity_poly.type
_entity_poly.pdbx_seq_one_letter_code
_entity_poly.pdbx_strand_id
1 'polypeptide(L)'
;MKKKRVVIALGGNALGKNYEEQKEAVAKTAKVIVDLVQQDMELIITHGNGPQVGMIQNAMDQLACTSEDYKETPLPTCVAMSQGYIGIDLQNAIKYELYSREMDVKVSTILSQVEVDKEDEAFRNPSKPIGRFLTKEEAEKNEANGITCMEDAGRGYRIVVASPMPKRIRELQTIKTLVDAGHIVITCGGGGIPVVNDAGKLSGVSAVIDKDNVSSLLAAEMNADYLIILTAVEKVAVNFGKENQEWLSDLTVDEAREYIAQDQFAKGSMLPKIEAAIRFAESGEGRHTLITLLDKAAEGIAGKTGTVIHK
;
A
#
# COMPACT_ATOMS: atom_id res chain seq x y z
N MET A 1 21.84 -17.84 11.88
CA MET A 1 20.44 -18.07 11.46
C MET A 1 20.20 -17.25 10.20
N LYS A 2 19.35 -17.71 9.27
CA LYS A 2 18.98 -16.89 8.10
C LYS A 2 18.17 -15.69 8.59
N LYS A 3 18.47 -14.47 8.12
CA LYS A 3 17.70 -13.27 8.47
C LYS A 3 16.24 -13.45 8.03
N LYS A 4 15.29 -13.00 8.85
CA LYS A 4 13.88 -12.98 8.45
C LYS A 4 13.67 -11.86 7.43
N ARG A 5 13.09 -12.20 6.29
CA ARG A 5 12.71 -11.24 5.26
C ARG A 5 11.27 -10.80 5.46
N VAL A 6 11.08 -9.49 5.55
CA VAL A 6 9.80 -8.88 5.92
C VAL A 6 9.43 -7.83 4.88
N VAL A 7 8.23 -7.96 4.31
CA VAL A 7 7.61 -6.90 3.51
C VAL A 7 6.65 -6.12 4.42
N ILE A 8 6.80 -4.80 4.48
CA ILE A 8 5.94 -3.91 5.27
C ILE A 8 5.12 -3.04 4.32
N ALA A 9 3.79 -3.16 4.39
CA ALA A 9 2.85 -2.34 3.66
C ALA A 9 2.38 -1.15 4.52
N LEU A 10 2.97 0.02 4.28
CA LEU A 10 2.65 1.24 5.02
C LEU A 10 1.27 1.80 4.60
N GLY A 11 0.41 1.99 5.60
CA GLY A 11 -0.90 2.62 5.47
C GLY A 11 -0.85 4.15 5.43
N GLY A 12 -2.01 4.78 5.20
CA GLY A 12 -2.13 6.25 5.22
C GLY A 12 -1.76 6.87 6.58
N ASN A 13 -1.91 6.15 7.69
CA ASN A 13 -1.49 6.65 9.01
C ASN A 13 0.04 6.79 9.15
N ALA A 14 0.82 6.10 8.30
CA ALA A 14 2.27 6.21 8.26
C ALA A 14 2.74 7.38 7.37
N LEU A 15 1.83 7.96 6.57
CA LEU A 15 2.13 8.94 5.53
C LEU A 15 1.09 10.07 5.65
N GLY A 16 1.42 11.11 6.41
CA GLY A 16 0.52 12.24 6.71
C GLY A 16 -0.20 12.82 5.48
N LYS A 17 -1.27 13.59 5.70
CA LYS A 17 -2.18 13.96 4.60
C LYS A 17 -1.69 15.15 3.78
N ASN A 18 -0.74 15.91 4.31
CA ASN A 18 -0.13 17.07 3.69
C ASN A 18 1.38 17.06 3.97
N TYR A 19 2.10 18.05 3.42
CA TYR A 19 3.55 18.14 3.51
C TYR A 19 4.09 18.13 4.96
N GLU A 20 3.53 18.93 5.85
CA GLU A 20 3.99 19.02 7.24
C GLU A 20 3.66 17.74 8.03
N GLU A 21 2.42 17.25 7.92
CA GLU A 21 2.02 16.00 8.56
C GLU A 21 2.85 14.81 8.06
N GLN A 22 3.19 14.78 6.77
CA GLN A 22 4.01 13.70 6.19
C GLN A 22 5.39 13.68 6.84
N LYS A 23 6.04 14.83 7.00
CA LYS A 23 7.35 14.94 7.64
C LYS A 23 7.37 14.37 9.06
N GLU A 24 6.34 14.65 9.85
CA GLU A 24 6.19 14.09 11.19
C GLU A 24 5.89 12.58 11.18
N ALA A 25 5.01 12.14 10.28
CA ALA A 25 4.61 10.75 10.18
C ALA A 25 5.75 9.84 9.71
N VAL A 26 6.56 10.26 8.73
CA VAL A 26 7.71 9.48 8.26
C VAL A 26 8.80 9.38 9.33
N ALA A 27 8.97 10.40 10.17
CA ALA A 27 9.92 10.34 11.29
C ALA A 27 9.53 9.28 12.33
N LYS A 28 8.22 9.16 12.66
CA LYS A 28 7.71 8.09 13.54
C LYS A 28 7.85 6.72 12.89
N THR A 29 7.54 6.63 11.60
CA THR A 29 7.65 5.39 10.81
C THR A 29 9.09 4.90 10.72
N ALA A 30 10.06 5.82 10.54
CA ALA A 30 11.48 5.50 10.50
C ALA A 30 11.97 4.82 11.78
N LYS A 31 11.52 5.28 12.97
CA LYS A 31 11.87 4.65 14.25
C LYS A 31 11.49 3.18 14.28
N VAL A 32 10.24 2.86 13.92
CA VAL A 32 9.74 1.49 13.89
C VAL A 32 10.50 0.63 12.88
N ILE A 33 10.77 1.17 11.69
CA ILE A 33 11.57 0.46 10.67
C ILE A 33 12.94 0.12 11.25
N VAL A 34 13.63 1.08 11.87
CA VAL A 34 14.96 0.86 12.43
C VAL A 34 14.93 -0.08 13.64
N ASP A 35 13.85 -0.07 14.45
CA ASP A 35 13.65 -1.06 15.54
C ASP A 35 13.59 -2.50 15.01
N LEU A 36 13.00 -2.70 13.81
CA LEU A 36 12.96 -4.01 13.15
C LEU A 36 14.31 -4.40 12.55
N VAL A 37 15.05 -3.43 11.97
CA VAL A 37 16.42 -3.67 11.47
C VAL A 37 17.35 -4.10 12.61
N GLN A 38 17.21 -3.51 13.80
CA GLN A 38 17.99 -3.91 14.98
C GLN A 38 17.73 -5.35 15.44
N GLN A 39 16.61 -5.93 15.03
CA GLN A 39 16.28 -7.35 15.26
C GLN A 39 16.80 -8.27 14.13
N ASP A 40 17.74 -7.77 13.32
CA ASP A 40 18.42 -8.49 12.24
C ASP A 40 17.46 -8.97 11.12
N MET A 41 16.45 -8.14 10.80
CA MET A 41 15.49 -8.39 9.72
C MET A 41 15.90 -7.73 8.40
N GLU A 42 15.63 -8.39 7.28
CA GLU A 42 15.72 -7.82 5.93
C GLU A 42 14.39 -7.15 5.58
N LEU A 43 14.41 -5.84 5.33
CA LEU A 43 13.18 -5.07 5.17
C LEU A 43 12.96 -4.59 3.74
N ILE A 44 11.75 -4.83 3.26
CA ILE A 44 11.23 -4.30 2.00
C ILE A 44 9.98 -3.50 2.35
N ILE A 45 9.91 -2.26 1.91
CA ILE A 45 8.86 -1.32 2.30
C ILE A 45 8.06 -0.95 1.07
N THR A 46 6.75 -1.11 1.15
CA THR A 46 5.79 -0.51 0.22
C THR A 46 4.95 0.52 0.97
N HIS A 47 4.24 1.36 0.23
CA HIS A 47 3.45 2.40 0.86
C HIS A 47 2.24 2.78 0.00
N GLY A 48 1.17 3.27 0.63
CA GLY A 48 0.07 3.93 -0.08
C GLY A 48 0.46 5.34 -0.56
N ASN A 49 -0.41 5.99 -1.32
CA ASN A 49 -0.17 7.36 -1.79
C ASN A 49 -1.44 8.22 -1.89
N GLY A 50 -2.57 7.78 -1.34
CA GLY A 50 -3.89 8.36 -1.60
C GLY A 50 -3.95 9.89 -1.46
N PRO A 51 -3.59 10.47 -0.30
CA PRO A 51 -3.54 11.92 -0.13
C PRO A 51 -2.54 12.61 -1.07
N GLN A 52 -1.36 12.03 -1.24
CA GLN A 52 -0.26 12.62 -2.00
C GLN A 52 -0.53 12.64 -3.51
N VAL A 53 -1.02 11.52 -4.07
CA VAL A 53 -1.40 11.45 -5.48
C VAL A 53 -2.60 12.34 -5.78
N GLY A 54 -3.56 12.44 -4.85
CA GLY A 54 -4.68 13.37 -4.97
C GLY A 54 -4.23 14.84 -4.99
N MET A 55 -3.29 15.22 -4.12
CA MET A 55 -2.69 16.56 -4.13
C MET A 55 -1.97 16.85 -5.45
N ILE A 56 -1.14 15.91 -5.92
CA ILE A 56 -0.42 16.04 -7.20
C ILE A 56 -1.39 16.18 -8.36
N GLN A 57 -2.41 15.31 -8.42
CA GLN A 57 -3.40 15.33 -9.50
C GLN A 57 -4.16 16.65 -9.53
N ASN A 58 -4.66 17.13 -8.39
CA ASN A 58 -5.31 18.44 -8.31
C ASN A 58 -4.41 19.59 -8.81
N ALA A 59 -3.11 19.55 -8.49
CA ALA A 59 -2.16 20.56 -8.94
C ALA A 59 -1.93 20.49 -10.46
N MET A 60 -1.82 19.28 -11.04
CA MET A 60 -1.65 19.10 -12.48
C MET A 60 -2.92 19.46 -13.26
N ASP A 61 -4.10 19.13 -12.72
CA ASP A 61 -5.38 19.49 -13.33
C ASP A 61 -5.57 21.01 -13.35
N GLN A 62 -5.20 21.69 -12.25
CA GLN A 62 -5.22 23.14 -12.19
C GLN A 62 -4.25 23.77 -13.20
N LEU A 63 -3.03 23.23 -13.34
CA LEU A 63 -2.05 23.70 -14.31
C LEU A 63 -2.56 23.58 -15.76
N ALA A 64 -3.20 22.45 -16.09
CA ALA A 64 -3.80 22.24 -17.41
C ALA A 64 -4.97 23.21 -17.69
N CYS A 65 -5.67 23.67 -16.67
CA CYS A 65 -6.75 24.66 -16.81
C CYS A 65 -6.22 26.10 -16.95
N THR A 66 -5.07 26.43 -16.36
CA THR A 66 -4.56 27.80 -16.29
C THR A 66 -3.48 28.13 -17.31
N SER A 67 -2.96 27.14 -18.04
CA SER A 67 -1.90 27.33 -19.03
C SER A 67 -2.15 26.50 -20.28
N GLU A 68 -2.22 27.16 -21.43
CA GLU A 68 -2.44 26.51 -22.73
C GLU A 68 -1.27 25.59 -23.16
N ASP A 69 -0.09 25.78 -22.57
CA ASP A 69 1.09 24.95 -22.86
C ASP A 69 1.00 23.54 -22.23
N TYR A 70 0.11 23.34 -21.26
CA TYR A 70 0.01 22.10 -20.50
C TYR A 70 -1.30 21.38 -20.77
N LYS A 71 -1.21 20.06 -20.95
CA LYS A 71 -2.35 19.16 -21.05
C LYS A 71 -2.54 18.38 -19.76
N GLU A 72 -3.69 17.76 -19.64
CA GLU A 72 -4.04 16.88 -18.54
C GLU A 72 -2.97 15.79 -18.34
N THR A 73 -2.51 15.65 -17.08
CA THR A 73 -1.43 14.71 -16.75
C THR A 73 -2.01 13.35 -16.41
N PRO A 74 -1.60 12.27 -17.09
CA PRO A 74 -2.13 10.94 -16.80
C PRO A 74 -1.87 10.51 -15.35
N LEU A 75 -2.84 9.86 -14.73
CA LEU A 75 -2.72 9.28 -13.39
C LEU A 75 -1.46 8.42 -13.16
N PRO A 76 -1.00 7.54 -14.08
CA PRO A 76 0.25 6.80 -13.86
C PRO A 76 1.47 7.71 -13.69
N THR A 77 1.49 8.88 -14.34
CA THR A 77 2.55 9.89 -14.15
C THR A 77 2.45 10.51 -12.75
N CYS A 78 1.25 10.84 -12.27
CA CYS A 78 1.04 11.33 -10.90
C CYS A 78 1.44 10.28 -9.86
N VAL A 79 1.19 8.99 -10.12
CA VAL A 79 1.68 7.88 -9.28
C VAL A 79 3.21 7.86 -9.25
N ALA A 80 3.88 7.99 -10.39
CA ALA A 80 5.35 8.07 -10.46
C ALA A 80 5.91 9.25 -9.64
N MET A 81 5.29 10.43 -9.76
CA MET A 81 5.64 11.61 -8.94
C MET A 81 5.49 11.31 -7.44
N SER A 82 4.38 10.67 -7.05
CA SER A 82 4.12 10.34 -5.64
C SER A 82 5.12 9.33 -5.06
N GLN A 83 5.65 8.41 -5.88
CA GLN A 83 6.72 7.49 -5.46
C GLN A 83 8.02 8.24 -5.16
N GLY A 84 8.39 9.20 -6.02
CA GLY A 84 9.56 10.04 -5.77
C GLY A 84 9.40 10.88 -4.51
N TYR A 85 8.24 11.53 -4.35
CA TYR A 85 7.93 12.37 -3.19
C TYR A 85 7.95 11.59 -1.87
N ILE A 86 7.14 10.53 -1.75
CA ILE A 86 7.07 9.77 -0.50
C ILE A 86 8.38 9.00 -0.26
N GLY A 87 8.96 8.45 -1.32
CA GLY A 87 10.18 7.66 -1.24
C GLY A 87 11.36 8.47 -0.70
N ILE A 88 11.56 9.71 -1.14
CA ILE A 88 12.66 10.53 -0.62
C ILE A 88 12.46 10.92 0.85
N ASP A 89 11.22 11.22 1.25
CA ASP A 89 10.90 11.56 2.64
C ASP A 89 11.13 10.38 3.57
N LEU A 90 10.62 9.19 3.22
CA LEU A 90 10.87 7.95 3.97
C LEU A 90 12.36 7.59 3.98
N GLN A 91 13.03 7.63 2.82
CA GLN A 91 14.44 7.28 2.72
C GLN A 91 15.31 8.18 3.60
N ASN A 92 15.06 9.49 3.61
CA ASN A 92 15.80 10.43 4.43
C ASN A 92 15.52 10.23 5.92
N ALA A 93 14.26 10.02 6.30
CA ALA A 93 13.88 9.76 7.69
C ALA A 93 14.53 8.48 8.23
N ILE A 94 14.52 7.39 7.46
CA ILE A 94 15.17 6.12 7.85
C ILE A 94 16.69 6.30 7.92
N LYS A 95 17.32 6.95 6.94
CA LYS A 95 18.77 7.21 6.97
C LYS A 95 19.18 8.04 8.19
N TYR A 96 18.40 9.05 8.55
CA TYR A 96 18.66 9.85 9.74
C TYR A 96 18.53 9.01 11.02
N GLU A 97 17.50 8.18 11.13
CA GLU A 97 17.31 7.30 12.28
C GLU A 97 18.39 6.20 12.37
N LEU A 98 18.87 5.68 11.25
CA LEU A 98 20.01 4.76 11.24
C LEU A 98 21.29 5.48 11.71
N TYR A 99 21.53 6.70 11.23
CA TYR A 99 22.68 7.50 11.64
C TYR A 99 22.64 7.83 13.14
N SER A 100 21.48 8.22 13.68
CA SER A 100 21.33 8.54 15.11
C SER A 100 21.58 7.34 16.03
N ARG A 101 21.47 6.11 15.50
CA ARG A 101 21.76 4.85 16.19
C ARG A 101 23.08 4.21 15.77
N GLU A 102 23.94 4.94 15.05
CA GLU A 102 25.26 4.49 14.59
C GLU A 102 25.21 3.21 13.74
N MET A 103 24.15 3.02 12.95
CA MET A 103 23.94 1.86 12.09
C MET A 103 24.30 2.17 10.63
N ASP A 104 25.21 1.40 10.04
CA ASP A 104 25.58 1.52 8.62
C ASP A 104 24.75 0.59 7.72
N VAL A 105 23.47 0.93 7.56
CA VAL A 105 22.55 0.24 6.63
C VAL A 105 22.17 1.16 5.49
N LYS A 106 22.18 0.65 4.26
CA LYS A 106 21.83 1.43 3.07
C LYS A 106 20.32 1.44 2.84
N VAL A 107 19.80 2.55 2.35
CA VAL A 107 18.36 2.71 2.04
C VAL A 107 18.23 3.21 0.61
N SER A 108 17.40 2.53 -0.18
CA SER A 108 17.19 2.82 -1.60
C SER A 108 15.71 2.85 -1.95
N THR A 109 15.28 3.92 -2.61
CA THR A 109 13.97 4.00 -3.25
C THR A 109 14.06 3.59 -4.71
N ILE A 110 13.15 2.73 -5.17
CA ILE A 110 13.05 2.31 -6.56
C ILE A 110 11.69 2.75 -7.13
N LEU A 111 11.72 3.56 -8.19
CA LEU A 111 10.52 3.78 -9.00
C LEU A 111 10.11 2.46 -9.63
N SER A 112 8.86 2.06 -9.39
CA SER A 112 8.40 0.71 -9.67
C SER A 112 7.15 0.70 -10.54
N GLN A 113 7.19 -0.06 -11.62
CA GLN A 113 6.08 -0.35 -12.52
C GLN A 113 5.50 -1.73 -12.21
N VAL A 114 4.17 -1.81 -12.24
CA VAL A 114 3.43 -3.04 -11.97
C VAL A 114 2.51 -3.32 -13.13
N GLU A 115 2.73 -4.46 -13.77
CA GLU A 115 1.89 -4.93 -14.86
C GLU A 115 0.52 -5.35 -14.34
N VAL A 116 -0.52 -4.97 -15.07
CA VAL A 116 -1.91 -5.34 -14.81
C VAL A 116 -2.52 -5.96 -16.07
N ASP A 117 -3.63 -6.66 -15.93
CA ASP A 117 -4.35 -7.17 -17.11
C ASP A 117 -5.09 -6.02 -17.80
N LYS A 118 -4.95 -5.90 -19.12
CA LYS A 118 -5.72 -4.90 -19.88
C LYS A 118 -7.22 -5.24 -19.90
N GLU A 119 -7.58 -6.50 -19.70
CA GLU A 119 -8.96 -6.99 -19.66
C GLU A 119 -9.49 -7.17 -18.23
N ASP A 120 -8.79 -6.67 -17.20
CA ASP A 120 -9.22 -6.76 -15.81
C ASP A 120 -10.62 -6.13 -15.63
N GLU A 121 -11.52 -6.84 -14.96
CA GLU A 121 -12.90 -6.38 -14.74
C GLU A 121 -12.95 -5.05 -13.96
N ALA A 122 -11.93 -4.72 -13.18
CA ALA A 122 -11.84 -3.46 -12.46
C ALA A 122 -11.82 -2.24 -13.39
N PHE A 123 -11.43 -2.38 -14.66
CA PHE A 123 -11.54 -1.31 -15.66
C PHE A 123 -12.99 -1.04 -16.08
N ARG A 124 -13.86 -2.05 -15.98
CA ARG A 124 -15.29 -1.93 -16.26
C ARG A 124 -16.07 -1.51 -15.02
N ASN A 125 -15.58 -1.86 -13.82
CA ASN A 125 -16.20 -1.59 -12.53
C ASN A 125 -15.24 -0.87 -11.58
N PRO A 126 -14.95 0.43 -11.80
CA PRO A 126 -14.06 1.20 -10.92
C PRO A 126 -14.65 1.33 -9.51
N SER A 127 -13.83 1.04 -8.51
CA SER A 127 -14.27 0.97 -7.11
C SER A 127 -13.31 1.65 -6.14
N LYS A 128 -12.10 2.02 -6.58
CA LYS A 128 -11.06 2.57 -5.71
C LYS A 128 -11.24 4.07 -5.61
N PRO A 129 -11.61 4.61 -4.44
CA PRO A 129 -11.87 6.03 -4.35
C PRO A 129 -10.54 6.78 -4.15
N ILE A 130 -10.36 7.93 -4.80
CA ILE A 130 -9.14 8.75 -4.79
C ILE A 130 -9.47 10.24 -4.59
N GLY A 131 -8.44 11.06 -4.35
CA GLY A 131 -8.58 12.51 -4.23
C GLY A 131 -9.26 12.97 -2.94
N ARG A 132 -9.70 14.23 -2.93
CA ARG A 132 -10.42 14.86 -1.80
C ARG A 132 -11.88 14.39 -1.74
N PHE A 133 -12.53 14.63 -0.60
CA PHE A 133 -13.98 14.54 -0.53
C PHE A 133 -14.63 15.68 -1.33
N LEU A 134 -15.68 15.32 -2.04
CA LEU A 134 -16.51 16.16 -2.89
C LEU A 134 -17.90 16.31 -2.25
N THR A 135 -18.53 17.46 -2.51
CA THR A 135 -19.97 17.59 -2.28
C THR A 135 -20.75 16.77 -3.31
N LYS A 136 -22.05 16.56 -3.05
CA LYS A 136 -22.92 15.89 -4.02
C LYS A 136 -22.98 16.65 -5.36
N GLU A 137 -23.06 17.98 -5.32
CA GLU A 137 -23.07 18.84 -6.51
C GLU A 137 -21.77 18.73 -7.32
N GLU A 138 -20.61 18.70 -6.65
CA GLU A 138 -19.31 18.49 -7.30
C GLU A 138 -19.22 17.11 -7.97
N ALA A 139 -19.74 16.07 -7.30
CA ALA A 139 -19.78 14.72 -7.85
C ALA A 139 -20.70 14.62 -9.08
N GLU A 140 -21.91 15.18 -9.01
CA GLU A 140 -22.86 15.21 -10.15
C GLU A 140 -22.26 15.95 -11.36
N LYS A 141 -21.52 17.05 -11.12
CA LYS A 141 -20.80 17.76 -12.18
C LYS A 141 -19.69 16.90 -12.81
N ASN A 142 -18.96 16.15 -11.99
CA ASN A 142 -17.92 15.24 -12.47
C ASN A 142 -18.52 14.09 -13.29
N GLU A 143 -19.61 13.49 -12.81
CA GLU A 143 -20.31 12.42 -13.52
C GLU A 143 -20.87 12.89 -14.87
N ALA A 144 -21.39 14.12 -14.94
CA ALA A 144 -21.81 14.73 -16.20
C ALA A 144 -20.66 14.89 -17.22
N ASN A 145 -19.41 14.95 -16.74
CA ASN A 145 -18.19 14.98 -17.56
C ASN A 145 -17.56 13.59 -17.75
N GLY A 146 -18.24 12.51 -17.36
CA GLY A 146 -17.77 11.13 -17.52
C GLY A 146 -16.79 10.66 -16.44
N ILE A 147 -16.61 11.41 -15.36
CA ILE A 147 -15.76 11.04 -14.23
C ILE A 147 -16.61 10.33 -13.17
N THR A 148 -16.41 9.03 -13.01
CA THR A 148 -17.16 8.22 -12.04
C THR A 148 -16.88 8.66 -10.60
N CYS A 149 -17.93 8.89 -9.82
CA CYS A 149 -17.84 9.20 -8.41
C CYS A 149 -18.60 8.15 -7.57
N MET A 150 -18.27 8.02 -6.29
CA MET A 150 -19.04 7.21 -5.34
C MET A 150 -19.12 7.88 -3.98
N GLU A 151 -20.19 7.62 -3.25
CA GLU A 151 -20.30 8.01 -1.84
C GLU A 151 -19.38 7.14 -0.97
N ASP A 152 -18.62 7.77 -0.07
CA ASP A 152 -17.68 7.09 0.83
C ASP A 152 -18.19 7.17 2.27
N ALA A 153 -19.08 6.22 2.60
CA ALA A 153 -19.56 5.95 3.96
C ALA A 153 -20.05 7.20 4.73
N GLY A 154 -20.84 8.06 4.07
CA GLY A 154 -21.41 9.27 4.67
C GLY A 154 -20.42 10.42 4.89
N ARG A 155 -19.17 10.30 4.40
CA ARG A 155 -18.14 11.35 4.52
C ARG A 155 -18.12 12.31 3.31
N GLY A 156 -19.01 12.11 2.36
CA GLY A 156 -19.06 12.81 1.07
C GLY A 156 -18.78 11.87 -0.10
N TYR A 157 -18.52 12.45 -1.27
CA TYR A 157 -18.27 11.71 -2.51
C TYR A 157 -16.78 11.73 -2.85
N ARG A 158 -16.29 10.73 -3.58
CA ARG A 158 -14.94 10.74 -4.16
C ARG A 158 -14.96 10.22 -5.58
N ILE A 159 -13.98 10.67 -6.38
CA ILE A 159 -13.72 10.06 -7.69
C ILE A 159 -13.30 8.62 -7.47
N VAL A 160 -13.76 7.70 -8.33
CA VAL A 160 -13.32 6.31 -8.33
C VAL A 160 -12.54 5.98 -9.59
N VAL A 161 -11.52 5.16 -9.42
CA VAL A 161 -10.70 4.63 -10.50
C VAL A 161 -10.64 3.11 -10.43
N ALA A 162 -10.22 2.50 -11.54
CA ALA A 162 -9.96 1.07 -11.59
C ALA A 162 -8.87 0.68 -10.58
N SER A 163 -9.06 -0.46 -9.91
CA SER A 163 -8.05 -1.09 -9.06
C SER A 163 -7.83 -2.54 -9.49
N PRO A 164 -7.17 -2.75 -10.64
CA PRO A 164 -6.89 -4.08 -11.17
C PRO A 164 -5.90 -4.84 -10.28
N MET A 165 -5.89 -6.17 -10.42
CA MET A 165 -4.96 -7.02 -9.68
C MET A 165 -3.54 -6.90 -10.24
N PRO A 166 -2.51 -6.82 -9.36
CA PRO A 166 -1.13 -6.79 -9.82
C PRO A 166 -0.72 -8.15 -10.37
N LYS A 167 -0.16 -8.18 -11.59
CA LYS A 167 0.32 -9.41 -12.24
C LYS A 167 1.82 -9.60 -12.09
N ARG A 168 2.60 -8.53 -12.23
CA ARG A 168 4.06 -8.61 -12.23
C ARG A 168 4.71 -7.29 -11.85
N ILE A 169 5.72 -7.36 -10.99
CA ILE A 169 6.57 -6.21 -10.66
C ILE A 169 7.76 -6.20 -11.63
N ARG A 170 7.91 -5.13 -12.41
CA ARG A 170 8.94 -5.06 -13.47
C ARG A 170 10.35 -5.01 -12.89
N GLU A 171 10.53 -4.23 -11.83
CA GLU A 171 11.83 -4.00 -11.18
C GLU A 171 12.19 -5.08 -10.14
N LEU A 172 11.47 -6.23 -10.11
CA LEU A 172 11.65 -7.29 -9.11
C LEU A 172 13.09 -7.76 -8.95
N GLN A 173 13.82 -7.96 -10.05
CA GLN A 173 15.22 -8.40 -9.99
C GLN A 173 16.15 -7.32 -9.41
N THR A 174 15.89 -6.05 -9.70
CA THR A 174 16.62 -4.92 -9.12
C THR A 174 16.35 -4.80 -7.62
N ILE A 175 15.07 -4.92 -7.22
CA ILE A 175 14.65 -4.95 -5.82
C ILE A 175 15.40 -6.07 -5.10
N LYS A 176 15.36 -7.29 -5.66
CA LYS A 176 16.03 -8.45 -5.09
C LYS A 176 17.53 -8.25 -4.93
N THR A 177 18.18 -7.70 -5.95
CA THR A 177 19.63 -7.44 -5.92
C THR A 177 20.00 -6.50 -4.78
N LEU A 178 19.23 -5.44 -4.54
CA LEU A 178 19.50 -4.49 -3.46
C LEU A 178 19.20 -5.09 -2.08
N VAL A 179 18.11 -5.85 -1.93
CA VAL A 179 17.80 -6.55 -0.67
C VAL A 179 18.89 -7.56 -0.32
N ASP A 180 19.32 -8.37 -1.29
CA ASP A 180 20.38 -9.36 -1.10
C ASP A 180 21.75 -8.69 -0.81
N ALA A 181 21.93 -7.42 -1.23
CA ALA A 181 23.07 -6.58 -0.86
C ALA A 181 22.92 -5.89 0.52
N GLY A 182 21.85 -6.16 1.27
CA GLY A 182 21.62 -5.64 2.62
C GLY A 182 20.98 -4.25 2.66
N HIS A 183 20.40 -3.77 1.55
CA HIS A 183 19.65 -2.52 1.57
C HIS A 183 18.25 -2.70 2.16
N ILE A 184 17.78 -1.67 2.86
CA ILE A 184 16.35 -1.43 3.05
C ILE A 184 15.83 -0.87 1.73
N VAL A 185 14.86 -1.55 1.11
CA VAL A 185 14.34 -1.14 -0.20
C VAL A 185 12.92 -0.61 -0.08
N ILE A 186 12.70 0.63 -0.49
CA ILE A 186 11.39 1.25 -0.65
C ILE A 186 10.97 1.09 -2.12
N THR A 187 9.82 0.47 -2.38
CA THR A 187 9.38 0.10 -3.74
C THR A 187 7.85 0.03 -3.81
N CYS A 188 7.30 -0.10 -5.02
CA CYS A 188 5.86 -0.28 -5.26
C CYS A 188 5.01 0.79 -4.56
N GLY A 189 5.54 2.01 -4.46
CA GLY A 189 4.86 3.13 -3.82
C GLY A 189 3.54 3.45 -4.54
N GLY A 190 2.49 3.66 -3.76
CA GLY A 190 1.14 3.87 -4.29
C GLY A 190 0.51 2.64 -4.96
N GLY A 191 1.04 1.43 -4.73
CA GLY A 191 0.65 0.24 -5.47
C GLY A 191 1.54 -0.07 -6.68
N GLY A 192 2.45 0.83 -7.04
CA GLY A 192 3.24 0.78 -8.28
C GLY A 192 2.58 1.56 -9.42
N ILE A 193 3.40 1.97 -10.40
CA ILE A 193 2.90 2.65 -11.61
C ILE A 193 2.20 1.58 -12.47
N PRO A 194 0.89 1.65 -12.67
CA PRO A 194 0.16 0.64 -13.42
C PRO A 194 0.50 0.71 -14.90
N VAL A 195 0.92 -0.42 -15.47
CA VAL A 195 1.26 -0.54 -16.89
C VAL A 195 0.62 -1.77 -17.50
N VAL A 196 0.27 -1.67 -18.79
CA VAL A 196 -0.02 -2.84 -19.63
C VAL A 196 1.17 -3.10 -20.54
N ASN A 197 1.41 -4.38 -20.81
CA ASN A 197 2.52 -4.83 -21.65
C ASN A 197 1.97 -5.32 -23.00
N ASP A 198 2.29 -4.62 -24.07
CA ASP A 198 1.98 -5.02 -25.44
C ASP A 198 3.28 -5.37 -26.17
N ALA A 199 3.57 -6.68 -26.25
CA ALA A 199 4.77 -7.22 -26.90
C ALA A 199 6.10 -6.54 -26.45
N GLY A 200 6.21 -6.19 -25.17
CA GLY A 200 7.38 -5.54 -24.57
C GLY A 200 7.28 -4.02 -24.44
N LYS A 201 6.30 -3.39 -25.12
CA LYS A 201 6.01 -1.96 -24.95
C LYS A 201 5.12 -1.77 -23.72
N LEU A 202 5.66 -1.11 -22.70
CA LEU A 202 4.91 -0.73 -21.51
C LEU A 202 4.15 0.57 -21.76
N SER A 203 2.84 0.57 -21.50
CA SER A 203 2.00 1.76 -21.57
C SER A 203 1.30 1.95 -20.23
N GLY A 204 1.39 3.17 -19.67
CA GLY A 204 0.70 3.52 -18.44
C GLY A 204 -0.82 3.49 -18.63
N VAL A 205 -1.54 3.03 -17.62
CA VAL A 205 -3.01 3.00 -17.62
C VAL A 205 -3.56 3.76 -16.41
N SER A 206 -4.70 4.43 -16.57
CA SER A 206 -5.33 5.17 -15.48
C SER A 206 -6.01 4.23 -14.49
N ALA A 207 -5.24 3.79 -13.49
CA ALA A 207 -5.68 2.92 -12.41
C ALA A 207 -4.89 3.20 -11.13
N VAL A 208 -5.35 2.67 -10.00
CA VAL A 208 -4.58 2.62 -8.75
C VAL A 208 -4.59 1.18 -8.24
N ILE A 209 -3.43 0.55 -8.24
CA ILE A 209 -3.28 -0.81 -7.73
C ILE A 209 -3.36 -0.77 -6.21
N ASP A 210 -4.08 -1.73 -5.61
CA ASP A 210 -4.13 -1.81 -4.17
C ASP A 210 -2.75 -2.15 -3.58
N LYS A 211 -2.28 -1.32 -2.65
CA LYS A 211 -0.95 -1.49 -2.03
C LYS A 211 -0.83 -2.83 -1.29
N ASP A 212 -1.90 -3.30 -0.66
CA ASP A 212 -1.86 -4.53 0.14
C ASP A 212 -1.74 -5.73 -0.82
N ASN A 213 -2.41 -5.66 -1.98
CA ASN A 213 -2.29 -6.66 -3.05
C ASN A 213 -0.89 -6.72 -3.68
N VAL A 214 -0.30 -5.57 -4.05
CA VAL A 214 1.06 -5.58 -4.61
C VAL A 214 2.09 -6.00 -3.57
N SER A 215 1.86 -5.68 -2.29
CA SER A 215 2.76 -6.10 -1.20
C SER A 215 2.70 -7.61 -0.98
N SER A 216 1.51 -8.21 -1.09
CA SER A 216 1.32 -9.65 -1.07
C SER A 216 2.06 -10.34 -2.23
N LEU A 217 1.92 -9.81 -3.46
CA LEU A 217 2.68 -10.29 -4.61
C LEU A 217 4.20 -10.16 -4.40
N LEU A 218 4.66 -8.99 -3.97
CA LEU A 218 6.07 -8.72 -3.71
C LEU A 218 6.64 -9.67 -2.66
N ALA A 219 5.92 -9.88 -1.56
CA ALA A 219 6.32 -10.76 -0.48
C ALA A 219 6.45 -12.21 -0.96
N ALA A 220 5.50 -12.68 -1.77
CA ALA A 220 5.54 -14.02 -2.34
C ALA A 220 6.75 -14.21 -3.27
N GLU A 221 6.97 -13.27 -4.20
CA GLU A 221 8.08 -13.28 -5.17
C GLU A 221 9.46 -13.16 -4.50
N MET A 222 9.52 -12.42 -3.40
CA MET A 222 10.74 -12.22 -2.62
C MET A 222 11.05 -13.36 -1.65
N ASN A 223 10.17 -14.36 -1.57
CA ASN A 223 10.20 -15.43 -0.57
C ASN A 223 10.34 -14.86 0.85
N ALA A 224 9.54 -13.85 1.16
CA ALA A 224 9.49 -13.27 2.49
C ALA A 224 8.92 -14.29 3.50
N ASP A 225 9.35 -14.17 4.74
CA ASP A 225 8.81 -14.93 5.86
C ASP A 225 7.54 -14.25 6.40
N TYR A 226 7.53 -12.91 6.40
CA TYR A 226 6.40 -12.10 6.86
C TYR A 226 5.96 -11.06 5.82
N LEU A 227 4.64 -10.90 5.71
CA LEU A 227 3.99 -9.71 5.20
C LEU A 227 3.36 -8.97 6.38
N ILE A 228 3.69 -7.70 6.56
CA ILE A 228 3.08 -6.85 7.61
C ILE A 228 2.19 -5.83 6.93
N ILE A 229 0.90 -5.88 7.20
CA ILE A 229 -0.08 -4.91 6.71
C ILE A 229 -0.44 -3.98 7.86
N LEU A 230 -0.02 -2.72 7.76
CA LEU A 230 -0.32 -1.75 8.79
C LEU A 230 -1.72 -1.15 8.62
N THR A 231 -2.43 -1.01 9.73
CA THR A 231 -3.81 -0.51 9.77
C THR A 231 -4.02 0.47 10.94
N ALA A 232 -5.27 0.90 11.15
CA ALA A 232 -5.66 1.86 12.20
C ALA A 232 -6.11 1.20 13.52
N VAL A 233 -6.12 -0.14 13.57
CA VAL A 233 -6.51 -0.94 14.73
C VAL A 233 -5.42 -1.96 15.03
N GLU A 234 -5.28 -2.34 16.30
CA GLU A 234 -4.24 -3.27 16.74
C GLU A 234 -4.47 -4.70 16.24
N LYS A 235 -5.73 -5.14 16.18
CA LYS A 235 -6.15 -6.45 15.73
C LYS A 235 -7.33 -6.34 14.76
N VAL A 236 -7.50 -7.34 13.91
CA VAL A 236 -8.72 -7.59 13.15
C VAL A 236 -9.82 -8.04 14.10
N ALA A 237 -11.07 -7.72 13.80
CA ALA A 237 -12.21 -8.20 14.58
C ALA A 237 -13.33 -8.73 13.68
N VAL A 238 -14.08 -9.68 14.22
CA VAL A 238 -15.44 -10.01 13.75
C VAL A 238 -16.46 -9.22 14.55
N ASN A 239 -17.65 -9.05 13.97
CA ASN A 239 -18.73 -8.24 14.54
C ASN A 239 -18.26 -6.82 14.88
N PHE A 240 -17.37 -6.26 14.04
CA PHE A 240 -16.75 -4.96 14.29
C PHE A 240 -17.81 -3.87 14.51
N GLY A 241 -17.68 -3.14 15.62
CA GLY A 241 -18.60 -2.09 16.04
C GLY A 241 -19.92 -2.57 16.66
N LYS A 242 -20.12 -3.88 16.85
CA LYS A 242 -21.31 -4.46 17.52
C LYS A 242 -21.01 -4.82 18.98
N GLU A 243 -22.05 -5.07 19.76
CA GLU A 243 -21.92 -5.45 21.19
C GLU A 243 -21.12 -6.75 21.39
N ASN A 244 -21.19 -7.66 20.43
CA ASN A 244 -20.48 -8.94 20.43
C ASN A 244 -19.19 -8.91 19.57
N GLN A 245 -18.53 -7.76 19.49
CA GLN A 245 -17.24 -7.62 18.80
C GLN A 245 -16.18 -8.53 19.44
N GLU A 246 -15.44 -9.25 18.60
CA GLU A 246 -14.36 -10.14 19.04
C GLU A 246 -13.07 -9.84 18.26
N TRP A 247 -11.97 -9.66 18.99
CA TRP A 247 -10.65 -9.41 18.41
C TRP A 247 -9.91 -10.72 18.10
N LEU A 248 -9.49 -10.87 16.86
CA LEU A 248 -8.82 -12.06 16.35
C LEU A 248 -7.32 -11.91 16.55
N SER A 249 -6.66 -12.88 17.18
CA SER A 249 -5.20 -12.85 17.40
C SER A 249 -4.45 -13.73 16.41
N ASP A 250 -5.07 -14.83 16.02
CA ASP A 250 -4.49 -15.86 15.16
C ASP A 250 -5.63 -16.43 14.30
N LEU A 251 -5.37 -16.65 13.02
CA LEU A 251 -6.33 -17.12 12.04
C LEU A 251 -5.65 -18.05 11.05
N THR A 252 -6.24 -19.21 10.84
CA THR A 252 -5.97 -20.01 9.65
C THR A 252 -6.61 -19.35 8.43
N VAL A 253 -6.10 -19.68 7.24
CA VAL A 253 -6.70 -19.26 5.97
C VAL A 253 -8.16 -19.70 5.85
N ASP A 254 -8.50 -20.89 6.35
CA ASP A 254 -9.85 -21.43 6.26
C ASP A 254 -10.84 -20.67 7.16
N GLU A 255 -10.44 -20.34 8.40
CA GLU A 255 -11.23 -19.48 9.29
C GLU A 255 -11.42 -18.08 8.69
N ALA A 256 -10.36 -17.50 8.12
CA ALA A 256 -10.44 -16.21 7.47
C ALA A 256 -11.43 -16.21 6.29
N ARG A 257 -11.48 -17.30 5.50
CA ARG A 257 -12.46 -17.48 4.42
C ARG A 257 -13.88 -17.63 4.94
N GLU A 258 -14.06 -18.36 6.04
CA GLU A 258 -15.36 -18.50 6.68
C GLU A 258 -15.90 -17.13 7.11
N TYR A 259 -15.06 -16.30 7.76
CA TYR A 259 -15.46 -14.95 8.15
C TYR A 259 -15.71 -14.01 6.96
N ILE A 260 -14.99 -14.18 5.84
CA ILE A 260 -15.30 -13.49 4.58
C ILE A 260 -16.70 -13.88 4.09
N ALA A 261 -17.03 -15.19 4.08
CA ALA A 261 -18.34 -15.69 3.64
C ALA A 261 -19.50 -15.21 4.55
N GLN A 262 -19.19 -14.85 5.80
CA GLN A 262 -20.11 -14.25 6.76
C GLN A 262 -20.17 -12.71 6.68
N ASP A 263 -19.54 -12.08 5.68
CA ASP A 263 -19.47 -10.61 5.52
C ASP A 263 -18.91 -9.86 6.75
N GLN A 264 -18.00 -10.49 7.51
CA GLN A 264 -17.44 -9.89 8.74
C GLN A 264 -16.49 -8.72 8.48
N PHE A 265 -15.93 -8.63 7.26
CA PHE A 265 -14.91 -7.64 6.92
C PHE A 265 -15.44 -6.61 5.90
N ALA A 266 -15.29 -5.33 6.21
CA ALA A 266 -15.77 -4.25 5.35
C ALA A 266 -14.99 -4.16 4.01
N LYS A 267 -15.73 -4.13 2.89
CA LYS A 267 -15.21 -4.16 1.51
C LYS A 267 -14.22 -3.03 1.18
N GLY A 268 -14.39 -1.85 1.77
CA GLY A 268 -13.54 -0.67 1.51
C GLY A 268 -12.30 -0.55 2.40
N SER A 269 -12.11 -1.44 3.39
CA SER A 269 -11.04 -1.28 4.38
C SER A 269 -10.39 -2.60 4.78
N MET A 270 -11.08 -3.47 5.52
CA MET A 270 -10.48 -4.66 6.10
C MET A 270 -10.46 -5.84 5.12
N LEU A 271 -11.50 -6.03 4.32
CA LEU A 271 -11.60 -7.17 3.41
C LEU A 271 -10.39 -7.28 2.45
N PRO A 272 -9.94 -6.21 1.75
CA PRO A 272 -8.78 -6.29 0.87
C PRO A 272 -7.50 -6.71 1.61
N LYS A 273 -7.38 -6.38 2.90
CA LYS A 273 -6.24 -6.76 3.75
C LYS A 273 -6.24 -8.25 4.06
N ILE A 274 -7.40 -8.78 4.41
CA ILE A 274 -7.57 -10.22 4.69
C ILE A 274 -7.34 -11.03 3.42
N GLU A 275 -7.87 -10.59 2.28
CA GLU A 275 -7.62 -11.26 1.01
C GLU A 275 -6.14 -11.24 0.61
N ALA A 276 -5.44 -10.12 0.80
CA ALA A 276 -4.01 -10.01 0.55
C ALA A 276 -3.20 -10.90 1.51
N ALA A 277 -3.63 -10.99 2.77
CA ALA A 277 -3.04 -11.83 3.79
C ALA A 277 -3.17 -13.33 3.47
N ILE A 278 -4.38 -13.76 3.07
CA ILE A 278 -4.66 -15.13 2.63
C ILE A 278 -3.76 -15.47 1.42
N ARG A 279 -3.74 -14.62 0.39
CA ARG A 279 -2.89 -14.84 -0.80
C ARG A 279 -1.42 -15.06 -0.44
N PHE A 280 -0.88 -14.27 0.48
CA PHE A 280 0.52 -14.42 0.89
C PHE A 280 0.73 -15.69 1.75
N ALA A 281 -0.12 -15.94 2.74
CA ALA A 281 -0.04 -17.16 3.55
C ALA A 281 -0.11 -18.42 2.66
N GLU A 282 -0.97 -18.41 1.64
CA GLU A 282 -1.12 -19.56 0.74
C GLU A 282 0.06 -19.79 -0.20
N SER A 283 0.84 -18.73 -0.47
CA SER A 283 1.89 -18.75 -1.49
C SER A 283 3.11 -19.61 -1.14
N GLY A 284 3.23 -20.11 0.09
CA GLY A 284 4.31 -21.00 0.51
C GLY A 284 4.18 -21.47 1.96
N GLU A 285 4.97 -22.46 2.36
CA GLU A 285 5.02 -22.93 3.75
C GLU A 285 5.75 -21.92 4.65
N GLY A 286 5.35 -21.83 5.92
CA GLY A 286 5.98 -20.95 6.91
C GLY A 286 5.80 -19.45 6.66
N ARG A 287 4.86 -19.06 5.78
CA ARG A 287 4.55 -17.65 5.47
C ARG A 287 3.45 -17.14 6.38
N HIS A 288 3.72 -16.00 7.03
CA HIS A 288 2.78 -15.38 7.97
C HIS A 288 2.43 -13.96 7.54
N THR A 289 1.15 -13.62 7.56
CA THR A 289 0.74 -12.21 7.47
C THR A 289 0.41 -11.68 8.86
N LEU A 290 0.97 -10.52 9.22
CA LEU A 290 0.63 -9.79 10.43
C LEU A 290 -0.16 -8.54 10.06
N ILE A 291 -1.36 -8.39 10.62
CA ILE A 291 -2.16 -7.17 10.52
C ILE A 291 -2.17 -6.47 11.88
N THR A 292 -1.61 -5.26 11.97
CA THR A 292 -1.54 -4.52 13.24
C THR A 292 -1.24 -3.03 13.06
N LEU A 293 -1.03 -2.31 14.16
CA LEU A 293 -0.58 -0.91 14.19
C LEU A 293 0.92 -0.79 13.89
N LEU A 294 1.34 0.37 13.39
CA LEU A 294 2.74 0.65 13.09
C LEU A 294 3.66 0.44 14.32
N ASP A 295 3.34 1.03 15.45
CA ASP A 295 4.10 0.92 16.71
C ASP A 295 4.05 -0.48 17.34
N LYS A 296 3.15 -1.35 16.87
CA LYS A 296 3.00 -2.74 17.31
C LYS A 296 3.66 -3.75 16.39
N ALA A 297 4.27 -3.33 15.28
CA ALA A 297 4.88 -4.24 14.31
C ALA A 297 5.93 -5.18 14.92
N ALA A 298 6.85 -4.64 15.73
CA ALA A 298 7.89 -5.44 16.40
C ALA A 298 7.29 -6.44 17.41
N GLU A 299 6.34 -5.99 18.23
CA GLU A 299 5.64 -6.84 19.20
C GLU A 299 4.82 -7.94 18.50
N GLY A 300 4.20 -7.62 17.36
CA GLY A 300 3.40 -8.56 16.59
C GLY A 300 4.23 -9.65 15.90
N ILE A 301 5.42 -9.32 15.36
CA ILE A 301 6.33 -10.35 14.83
C ILE A 301 6.80 -11.30 15.94
N ALA A 302 6.94 -10.79 17.17
CA ALA A 302 7.27 -11.58 18.35
C ALA A 302 6.08 -12.38 18.91
N GLY A 303 4.90 -12.34 18.28
CA GLY A 303 3.70 -13.07 18.69
C GLY A 303 2.99 -12.49 19.91
N LYS A 304 3.27 -11.23 20.28
CA LYS A 304 2.68 -10.60 21.48
C LYS A 304 1.36 -9.88 21.20
N THR A 305 1.15 -9.43 19.97
CA THR A 305 -0.07 -8.73 19.56
C THR A 305 -0.30 -8.83 18.04
N GLY A 306 -1.32 -8.14 17.53
CA GLY A 306 -1.73 -8.20 16.14
C GLY A 306 -2.62 -9.40 15.84
N THR A 307 -3.05 -9.47 14.59
CA THR A 307 -3.69 -10.66 14.02
C THR A 307 -2.70 -11.33 13.08
N VAL A 308 -2.34 -12.57 13.37
CA VAL A 308 -1.52 -13.40 12.48
C VAL A 308 -2.43 -14.25 11.61
N ILE A 309 -2.17 -14.29 10.30
CA ILE A 309 -2.85 -15.14 9.34
C ILE A 309 -1.83 -16.08 8.72
N HIS A 310 -2.12 -17.38 8.74
CA HIS A 310 -1.24 -18.43 8.24
C HIS A 310 -2.04 -19.60 7.64
N LYS A 311 -1.35 -20.54 6.97
CA LYS A 311 -1.97 -21.80 6.51
C LYS A 311 -2.39 -22.68 7.67
#